data_AF-A0A948GYS3-F1
#
_entry.id   AF-A0A948GYS3-F1
#
_cell.length_a   1.000
_cell.length_b   1.000
_cell.length_c   1.000
_cell.angle_alpha   90.00
_cell.angle_beta   90.00
_cell.angle_gamma   90.00
#
_symmetry.space_group_name_H-M   'P 1'
#
loop_
_entity.id
_entity.type
_entity.pdbx_description
1 polymer ?
#
loop_
_entity_poly.entity_id
_entity_poly.type
_entity_poly.pdbx_seq_one_letter_code
_entity_poly.pdbx_strand_id
1 'polypeptide(L)'
;LRIFSDASRDEIDRAKNICKNALKEIMVKETGKPAFNIVRETDDSIIIDSHMLGQTGQAAVIINHKEYPIGSFHIKNFPGDHKPGAVILFSGEGILAGQRIINSTIYDIYPTISHYLGLPVNKNMKGRVLLDIFEKKMRKVRYSDNKSRSKKIGANFKPSVPEYNPEQEEEIKDKMRSLGYLN
;
A
#
# COMPACT_ATOMS: atom_id res chain seq x y z
N LEU A 1 11.69 -9.54 9.92
CA LEU A 1 11.65 -9.26 11.38
C LEU A 1 12.45 -8.00 11.64
N ARG A 2 11.82 -6.94 12.16
CA ARG A 2 12.53 -5.73 12.65
C ARG A 2 12.61 -5.80 14.17
N ILE A 3 13.82 -5.62 14.70
CA ILE A 3 14.07 -5.55 16.14
C ILE A 3 14.07 -4.06 16.50
N PHE A 4 13.00 -3.58 17.10
CA PHE A 4 12.92 -2.21 17.60
C PHE A 4 13.36 -2.19 19.07
N SER A 5 14.60 -1.78 19.35
CA SER A 5 15.09 -1.57 20.71
C SER A 5 16.22 -0.57 20.74
N ASP A 6 16.42 0.11 21.88
CA ASP A 6 17.61 0.95 22.18
C ASP A 6 18.89 0.10 22.39
N ALA A 7 18.96 -1.06 21.74
CA ALA A 7 20.03 -2.04 21.91
C ALA A 7 21.28 -1.62 21.12
N SER A 8 22.44 -1.96 21.67
CA SER A 8 23.71 -1.81 20.98
C SER A 8 23.77 -2.66 19.70
N ARG A 9 24.68 -2.32 18.77
CA ARG A 9 24.88 -3.09 17.54
C ARG A 9 25.18 -4.57 17.82
N ASP A 10 26.00 -4.85 18.83
CA ASP A 10 26.35 -6.22 19.23
C ASP A 10 25.14 -7.01 19.73
N GLU A 11 24.23 -6.37 20.47
CA GLU A 11 22.99 -6.98 20.95
C GLU A 11 22.03 -7.28 19.79
N ILE A 12 21.91 -6.34 18.83
CA ILE A 12 21.13 -6.53 17.61
C ILE A 12 21.70 -7.68 16.78
N ASP A 13 23.02 -7.76 16.61
CA ASP A 13 23.67 -8.83 15.86
C ASP A 13 23.53 -10.20 16.53
N ARG A 14 23.65 -10.25 17.88
CA ARG A 14 23.37 -11.48 18.64
C ARG A 14 21.93 -11.92 18.47
N ALA A 15 20.98 -11.00 18.62
CA ALA A 15 19.55 -11.31 18.46
C ALA A 15 19.24 -11.79 17.03
N LYS A 16 19.79 -11.13 16.01
CA LYS A 16 19.70 -11.59 14.61
C LYS A 16 20.24 -13.00 14.44
N ASN A 17 21.41 -13.31 14.98
CA ASN A 17 22.00 -14.65 14.88
C ASN A 17 21.15 -15.73 15.56
N ILE A 18 20.63 -15.46 16.76
CA ILE A 18 19.71 -16.37 17.47
C ILE A 18 18.45 -16.61 16.61
N CYS A 19 17.83 -15.54 16.11
CA CYS A 19 16.65 -15.66 15.25
C CYS A 19 16.93 -16.44 13.98
N LYS A 20 18.07 -16.22 13.31
CA LYS A 20 18.45 -16.97 12.09
C LYS A 20 18.59 -18.46 12.36
N ASN A 21 19.24 -18.82 13.46
CA ASN A 21 19.41 -20.23 13.82
C ASN A 21 18.06 -20.88 14.12
N ALA A 22 17.22 -20.23 14.93
CA ALA A 22 15.87 -20.72 15.21
C ALA A 22 15.02 -20.88 13.94
N LEU A 23 15.04 -19.91 13.02
CA LEU A 23 14.27 -19.97 11.77
C LEU A 23 14.71 -21.10 10.83
N LYS A 24 16.00 -21.42 10.80
CA LYS A 24 16.54 -22.52 9.97
C LYS A 24 16.10 -23.90 10.44
N GLU A 25 15.79 -24.05 11.73
CA GLU A 25 15.33 -25.31 12.32
C GLU A 25 13.84 -25.59 12.07
N ILE A 26 13.09 -24.58 11.61
CA ILE A 26 11.67 -24.71 11.34
C ILE A 26 11.46 -25.32 9.95
N MET A 27 10.87 -26.51 9.92
CA MET A 27 10.65 -27.29 8.70
C MET A 27 9.17 -27.45 8.39
N VAL A 28 8.81 -27.41 7.11
CA VAL A 28 7.46 -27.76 6.63
C VAL A 28 7.35 -29.28 6.57
N LYS A 29 6.43 -29.86 7.32
CA LYS A 29 6.28 -31.31 7.47
C LYS A 29 6.08 -32.02 6.13
N GLU A 30 5.24 -31.47 5.26
CA GLU A 30 4.81 -32.10 4.00
C GLU A 30 5.93 -32.17 2.97
N THR A 31 6.84 -31.19 3.00
CA THR A 31 7.91 -31.08 2.00
C THR A 31 9.29 -31.44 2.55
N GLY A 32 9.44 -31.48 3.88
CA GLY A 32 10.73 -31.63 4.54
C GLY A 32 11.71 -30.50 4.21
N LYS A 33 11.22 -29.34 3.75
CA LYS A 33 12.02 -28.15 3.42
C LYS A 33 11.89 -27.09 4.50
N PRO A 34 12.86 -26.16 4.61
CA PRO A 34 12.76 -25.03 5.52
C PRO A 34 11.48 -24.23 5.29
N ALA A 35 10.79 -23.88 6.38
CA ALA A 35 9.63 -23.01 6.39
C ALA A 35 9.98 -21.57 6.00
N PHE A 36 11.19 -21.14 6.36
CA PHE A 36 11.68 -19.79 6.14
C PHE A 36 13.04 -19.81 5.45
N ASN A 37 13.18 -19.00 4.41
CA ASN A 37 14.46 -18.72 3.79
C ASN A 37 14.92 -17.32 4.19
N ILE A 38 16.16 -17.19 4.65
CA ILE A 38 16.76 -15.88 4.92
C ILE A 38 17.18 -15.28 3.58
N VAL A 39 16.50 -14.22 3.15
CA VAL A 39 16.73 -13.56 1.86
C VAL A 39 17.87 -12.57 1.96
N ARG A 40 17.85 -11.75 3.02
CA ARG A 40 18.82 -10.67 3.22
C ARG A 40 18.89 -10.24 4.67
N GLU A 41 20.06 -9.80 5.08
CA GLU A 41 20.29 -9.10 6.35
C GLU A 41 20.49 -7.60 6.11
N THR A 42 20.00 -6.79 7.03
CA THR A 42 20.31 -5.36 7.14
C THR A 42 20.99 -5.10 8.48
N ASP A 43 21.41 -3.86 8.71
CA ASP A 43 22.04 -3.45 9.96
C ASP A 43 21.15 -3.76 11.19
N ASP A 44 19.83 -3.64 11.03
CA ASP A 44 18.83 -3.73 12.10
C ASP A 44 17.79 -4.85 11.93
N SER A 45 17.82 -5.60 10.81
CA SER A 45 16.72 -6.50 10.47
C SER A 45 17.13 -7.70 9.62
N ILE A 46 16.23 -8.69 9.55
CA ILE A 46 16.35 -9.83 8.65
C ILE A 46 15.09 -9.90 7.80
N ILE A 47 15.29 -9.99 6.48
CA ILE A 47 14.26 -10.25 5.49
C ILE A 47 14.16 -11.75 5.28
N ILE A 48 12.97 -12.28 5.46
CA ILE A 48 12.67 -13.71 5.32
C ILE A 48 11.61 -13.91 4.24
N ASP A 49 11.75 -14.99 3.49
CA ASP A 49 10.74 -15.51 2.59
C ASP A 49 10.07 -16.73 3.25
N SER A 50 8.74 -16.73 3.23
CA SER A 50 7.90 -17.77 3.81
C SER A 50 6.95 -18.40 2.77
N HIS A 51 7.27 -18.30 1.48
CA HIS A 51 6.40 -18.77 0.39
C HIS A 51 6.01 -20.25 0.52
N MET A 52 6.81 -21.06 1.21
CA MET A 52 6.53 -22.47 1.47
C MET A 52 5.32 -22.70 2.38
N LEU A 53 4.99 -21.75 3.27
CA LEU A 53 3.85 -21.87 4.20
C LEU A 53 2.49 -21.62 3.53
N GLY A 54 2.46 -20.92 2.39
CA GLY A 54 1.23 -20.54 1.69
C GLY A 54 0.78 -21.49 0.58
N GLN A 55 1.65 -22.39 0.11
CA GLN A 55 1.32 -23.31 -1.00
C GLN A 55 0.61 -24.59 -0.54
N THR A 56 0.79 -24.97 0.72
CA THR A 56 0.29 -26.20 1.31
C THR A 56 -0.85 -25.85 2.25
N GLY A 57 -2.09 -25.90 1.76
CA GLY A 57 -3.31 -25.47 2.48
C GLY A 57 -3.62 -26.18 3.81
N GLN A 58 -2.73 -27.05 4.29
CA GLN A 58 -2.79 -27.74 5.59
C GLN A 58 -1.40 -27.93 6.23
N ALA A 59 -0.41 -27.09 5.90
CA ALA A 59 0.93 -27.37 6.41
C ALA A 59 1.05 -27.25 7.93
N ALA A 60 1.82 -28.18 8.51
CA ALA A 60 2.33 -28.09 9.86
C ALA A 60 3.82 -27.77 9.82
N VAL A 61 4.26 -26.94 10.77
CA VAL A 61 5.69 -26.68 10.98
C VAL A 61 6.19 -27.49 12.17
N ILE A 62 7.43 -27.95 12.06
CA ILE A 62 8.13 -28.63 13.15
C ILE A 62 9.04 -27.62 13.84
N ILE A 63 8.85 -27.42 15.15
CA ILE A 63 9.70 -26.58 15.99
C ILE A 63 10.12 -27.44 17.19
N ASN A 64 11.43 -27.58 17.43
CA ASN A 64 11.98 -28.40 18.52
C ASN A 64 11.37 -29.83 18.58
N HIS A 65 11.28 -30.49 17.42
CA HIS A 65 10.68 -31.82 17.26
C HIS A 65 9.18 -31.95 17.57
N LYS A 66 8.48 -30.83 17.81
CA LYS A 66 7.04 -30.80 18.03
C LYS A 66 6.33 -30.21 16.82
N GLU A 67 5.21 -30.81 16.47
CA GLU A 67 4.37 -30.41 15.34
C GLU A 67 3.39 -29.31 15.75
N TYR A 68 3.31 -28.26 14.94
CA TYR A 68 2.38 -27.15 15.12
C TYR A 68 1.63 -26.89 13.80
N PRO A 69 0.29 -26.97 13.79
CA PRO A 69 -0.50 -26.57 12.63
C PRO A 69 -0.23 -25.10 12.29
N ILE A 70 0.00 -24.75 11.02
CA ILE A 70 0.23 -23.33 10.65
C ILE A 70 -0.95 -22.45 11.09
N GLY A 71 -2.19 -22.95 10.98
CA GLY A 71 -3.39 -22.24 11.43
C GLY A 71 -3.45 -21.95 12.95
N SER A 72 -2.61 -22.62 13.76
CA SER A 72 -2.48 -22.35 15.20
C SER A 72 -1.59 -21.12 15.48
N PHE A 73 -0.75 -20.73 14.53
CA PHE A 73 -0.10 -19.43 14.54
C PHE A 73 -1.14 -18.43 14.07
N HIS A 74 -1.73 -17.69 15.00
CA HIS A 74 -2.56 -16.54 14.68
C HIS A 74 -1.70 -15.48 13.96
N ILE A 75 -1.52 -15.63 12.65
CA ILE A 75 -1.24 -14.49 11.79
C ILE A 75 -2.57 -13.75 11.77
N LYS A 76 -2.74 -12.80 12.70
CA LYS A 76 -3.72 -11.72 12.50
C LYS A 76 -3.29 -11.06 11.19
N ASN A 77 -3.84 -11.52 10.07
CA ASN A 77 -3.95 -10.70 8.89
C ASN A 77 -4.70 -9.47 9.38
N PHE A 78 -4.00 -8.36 9.61
CA PHE A 78 -4.66 -7.08 9.63
C PHE A 78 -5.06 -6.85 8.17
N PRO A 79 -6.35 -6.95 7.79
CA PRO A 79 -6.79 -6.29 6.57
C PRO A 79 -6.39 -4.81 6.73
N GLY A 80 -5.40 -4.37 5.97
CA GLY A 80 -4.76 -3.06 6.16
C GLY A 80 -3.28 -3.08 6.54
N ASP A 81 -2.55 -4.20 6.42
CA ASP A 81 -1.09 -4.14 6.35
C ASP A 81 -0.69 -3.52 4.99
N HIS A 82 -0.83 -2.20 4.91
CA HIS A 82 -0.55 -1.37 3.75
C HIS A 82 0.92 -1.56 3.41
N LYS A 83 1.25 -2.37 2.40
CA LYS A 83 2.58 -2.34 1.80
C LYS A 83 2.84 -0.88 1.37
N PRO A 84 3.84 -0.20 1.95
CA PRO A 84 4.16 1.17 1.55
C PRO A 84 4.83 1.10 0.18
N GLY A 85 4.04 1.18 -0.87
CA GLY A 85 4.52 1.16 -2.24
C GLY A 85 3.40 0.92 -3.25
N ALA A 86 3.17 1.90 -4.14
CA ALA A 86 2.36 1.72 -5.32
C ALA A 86 3.26 1.45 -6.54
N VAL A 87 2.76 0.68 -7.50
CA VAL A 87 3.40 0.52 -8.81
C VAL A 87 2.74 1.51 -9.77
N ILE A 88 3.56 2.25 -10.52
CA ILE A 88 3.11 3.19 -11.55
C ILE A 88 3.90 2.95 -12.83
N LEU A 89 3.20 2.86 -13.96
CA LEU A 89 3.75 2.68 -15.29
C LEU A 89 3.01 3.58 -16.27
N PHE A 90 3.75 4.31 -17.09
CA PHE A 90 3.21 5.08 -18.21
C PHE A 90 3.77 4.53 -19.51
N SER A 91 2.91 4.34 -20.50
CA SER A 91 3.26 3.93 -21.85
C SER A 91 2.24 4.51 -22.82
N GLY A 92 2.70 5.03 -23.94
CA GLY A 92 1.85 5.69 -24.92
C GLY A 92 2.60 6.72 -25.75
N GLU A 93 1.89 7.32 -26.68
CA GLU A 93 2.45 8.37 -27.53
C GLU A 93 3.00 9.54 -26.70
N GLY A 94 4.23 9.94 -26.98
CA GLY A 94 4.87 11.06 -26.28
C GLY A 94 5.28 10.79 -24.83
N ILE A 95 5.20 9.54 -24.37
CA ILE A 95 5.81 9.06 -23.12
C ILE A 95 7.22 8.53 -23.42
N LEU A 96 8.21 8.97 -22.65
CA LEU A 96 9.60 8.53 -22.77
C LEU A 96 9.79 7.14 -22.15
N ALA A 97 10.40 6.24 -22.91
CA ALA A 97 10.80 4.93 -22.42
C ALA A 97 11.98 5.02 -21.44
N GLY A 98 12.04 4.09 -20.48
CA GLY A 98 13.16 3.96 -19.54
C GLY A 98 13.25 5.06 -18.48
N GLN A 99 12.27 5.97 -18.39
CA GLN A 99 12.28 7.01 -17.37
C GLN A 99 11.89 6.47 -16.01
N ARG A 100 12.70 6.81 -15.00
CA ARG A 100 12.42 6.48 -13.60
C ARG A 100 11.69 7.64 -12.94
N ILE A 101 10.53 7.35 -12.37
CA ILE A 101 9.77 8.31 -11.57
C ILE A 101 10.31 8.28 -10.14
N ILE A 102 10.67 9.45 -9.62
CA ILE A 102 11.23 9.62 -8.27
C ILE A 102 10.34 10.60 -7.50
N ASN A 103 10.06 10.30 -6.23
CA ASN A 103 9.28 11.15 -5.32
C ASN A 103 7.89 11.54 -5.87
N SER A 104 7.20 10.61 -6.55
CA SER A 104 5.80 10.79 -6.93
C SER A 104 4.87 10.41 -5.79
N THR A 105 3.75 11.11 -5.69
CA THR A 105 2.66 10.82 -4.76
C THR A 105 1.40 10.42 -5.52
N ILE A 106 0.44 9.80 -4.84
CA ILE A 106 -0.88 9.51 -5.42
C ILE A 106 -1.60 10.77 -5.93
N TYR A 107 -1.26 11.95 -5.40
CA TYR A 107 -1.85 13.21 -5.84
C TYR A 107 -1.38 13.64 -7.23
N ASP A 108 -0.25 13.11 -7.71
CA ASP A 108 0.32 13.46 -9.02
C ASP A 108 -0.36 12.75 -10.18
N ILE A 109 -1.13 11.69 -9.90
CA ILE A 109 -1.78 10.86 -10.93
C ILE A 109 -2.78 11.67 -11.74
N TYR A 110 -3.73 12.30 -11.06
CA TYR A 110 -4.77 13.08 -11.72
C TYR A 110 -4.22 14.22 -12.59
N PRO A 111 -3.37 15.15 -12.09
CA PRO A 111 -2.85 16.24 -12.91
C PRO A 111 -2.04 15.72 -14.10
N THR A 112 -1.31 14.60 -13.93
CA THR A 112 -0.56 13.96 -15.02
C THR A 112 -1.48 13.40 -16.10
N ILE A 113 -2.56 12.71 -15.74
CA ILE A 113 -3.55 12.19 -16.69
C ILE A 113 -4.28 13.34 -17.39
N SER A 114 -4.73 14.35 -16.65
CA SER A 114 -5.39 15.53 -17.24
C SER A 114 -4.50 16.18 -18.29
N HIS A 115 -3.23 16.40 -17.96
CA HIS A 115 -2.25 16.96 -18.88
C HIS A 115 -2.04 16.08 -20.12
N TYR A 116 -1.91 14.77 -19.95
CA TYR A 116 -1.76 13.82 -21.06
C TYR A 116 -2.95 13.84 -22.02
N LEU A 117 -4.17 13.94 -21.48
CA LEU A 117 -5.41 14.07 -22.25
C LEU A 117 -5.61 15.47 -22.86
N GLY A 118 -4.64 16.37 -22.71
CA GLY A 118 -4.73 17.75 -23.14
C GLY A 118 -5.76 18.58 -22.36
N LEU A 119 -6.26 18.11 -21.22
CA LEU A 119 -7.18 18.84 -20.34
C LEU A 119 -6.41 19.86 -19.49
N PRO A 120 -7.04 21.00 -19.13
CA PRO A 120 -6.39 21.96 -18.25
C PRO A 120 -6.26 21.41 -16.82
N VAL A 121 -5.10 21.65 -16.20
CA VAL A 121 -4.80 21.26 -14.82
C VAL A 121 -5.18 22.39 -13.86
N ASN A 122 -5.81 22.07 -12.74
CA ASN A 122 -6.15 23.05 -11.72
C ASN A 122 -4.92 23.40 -10.85
N LYS A 123 -4.58 24.69 -10.75
CA LYS A 123 -3.45 25.20 -9.95
C LYS A 123 -3.58 24.91 -8.45
N ASN A 124 -4.79 24.66 -7.96
CA ASN A 124 -5.07 24.41 -6.54
C ASN A 124 -4.99 22.92 -6.16
N MET A 125 -4.60 22.03 -7.08
CA MET A 125 -4.41 20.62 -6.78
C MET A 125 -3.16 20.41 -5.92
N LYS A 126 -3.21 19.46 -4.99
CA LYS A 126 -2.05 19.10 -4.14
C LYS A 126 -0.90 18.49 -4.93
N GLY A 127 -1.19 17.79 -6.03
CA GLY A 127 -0.19 17.12 -6.85
C GLY A 127 0.27 17.94 -8.06
N ARG A 128 1.34 17.46 -8.69
CA ARG A 128 1.97 18.06 -9.88
C ARG A 128 1.89 17.13 -11.08
N VAL A 129 2.03 17.71 -12.27
CA VAL A 129 2.25 16.94 -13.50
C VAL A 129 3.66 16.35 -13.46
N LEU A 130 3.79 15.03 -13.67
CA LEU A 130 5.07 14.33 -13.78
C LEU A 130 5.73 14.60 -15.14
N LEU A 131 6.23 15.82 -15.35
CA LEU A 131 6.71 16.30 -16.65
C LEU A 131 7.86 15.49 -17.26
N ASP A 132 8.67 14.87 -16.42
CA ASP A 132 9.87 14.14 -16.86
C ASP A 132 9.55 12.88 -17.67
N ILE A 133 8.32 12.37 -17.55
CA ILE A 133 7.85 11.20 -18.32
C ILE A 133 7.49 11.57 -19.76
N PHE A 134 7.30 12.85 -20.08
CA PHE A 134 6.86 13.30 -21.40
C PHE A 134 8.02 13.76 -22.28
N GLU A 135 7.86 13.58 -23.60
CA GLU A 135 8.69 14.25 -24.61
C GLU A 135 8.67 15.78 -24.43
N LYS A 136 9.77 16.45 -24.80
CA LYS A 136 9.93 17.90 -24.61
C LYS A 136 8.76 18.72 -25.16
N LYS A 137 8.17 18.31 -26.29
CA LYS A 137 7.02 18.99 -26.93
C LYS A 137 5.74 18.97 -26.09
N MET A 138 5.60 17.96 -25.23
CA MET A 138 4.43 17.76 -24.36
C MET A 138 4.63 18.30 -22.95
N ARG A 139 5.75 18.96 -22.63
CA ARG A 139 6.00 19.45 -21.26
C ARG A 139 5.30 20.77 -20.91
N LYS A 140 4.53 21.34 -21.84
CA LYS A 140 3.82 22.61 -21.62
C LYS A 140 2.46 22.35 -20.97
N VAL A 141 2.38 22.56 -19.65
CA VAL A 141 1.12 22.39 -18.91
C VAL A 141 0.15 23.51 -19.23
N ARG A 142 -1.09 23.15 -19.59
CA ARG A 142 -2.22 24.08 -19.66
C ARG A 142 -2.88 24.14 -18.30
N TYR A 143 -2.87 25.29 -17.65
CA TYR A 143 -3.59 25.46 -16.38
C TYR A 143 -4.96 26.08 -16.61
N SER A 144 -5.97 25.61 -15.87
CA SER A 144 -7.25 26.30 -15.78
C SER A 144 -7.10 27.50 -14.86
N ASP A 145 -7.47 28.68 -15.33
CA ASP A 145 -7.69 29.80 -14.42
C ASP A 145 -9.01 29.57 -13.68
N ASN A 146 -8.94 29.49 -12.36
CA ASN A 146 -10.11 29.42 -11.46
C ASN A 146 -11.02 30.68 -11.55
N LYS A 147 -10.80 31.56 -12.53
CA LYS A 147 -11.67 32.69 -12.86
C LYS A 147 -12.91 32.29 -13.68
N SER A 148 -13.08 31.00 -13.97
CA SER A 148 -14.34 30.50 -14.50
C SER A 148 -15.33 30.33 -13.36
N ARG A 149 -15.94 31.47 -13.00
CA ARG A 149 -17.31 31.61 -12.55
C ARG A 149 -17.77 30.44 -11.66
N SER A 150 -17.89 30.72 -10.36
CA SER A 150 -19.19 30.48 -9.75
C SER A 150 -20.22 31.19 -10.62
N LYS A 151 -20.61 30.59 -11.75
CA LYS A 151 -21.98 30.68 -12.19
C LYS A 151 -22.62 30.12 -10.95
N LYS A 152 -23.18 31.00 -10.12
CA LYS A 152 -24.14 30.59 -9.12
C LYS A 152 -25.02 29.64 -9.92
N ILE A 153 -24.84 28.32 -9.75
CA ILE A 153 -25.91 27.39 -10.00
C ILE A 153 -27.02 28.08 -9.25
N GLY A 154 -28.01 28.58 -10.00
CA GLY A 154 -28.87 29.68 -9.55
C GLY A 154 -29.28 29.44 -8.12
N ALA A 155 -29.51 30.50 -7.34
CA ALA A 155 -29.87 30.48 -5.92
C ALA A 155 -31.06 29.56 -5.52
N ASN A 156 -31.55 28.73 -6.44
CA ASN A 156 -32.53 27.67 -6.33
C ASN A 156 -31.95 26.24 -6.27
N PHE A 157 -30.63 26.01 -6.34
CA PHE A 157 -30.07 24.72 -5.89
C PHE A 157 -30.02 24.73 -4.36
N LYS A 158 -31.16 24.46 -3.73
CA LYS A 158 -31.16 23.87 -2.39
C LYS A 158 -30.67 22.44 -2.60
N PRO A 159 -29.47 22.03 -2.14
CA PRO A 159 -29.26 20.61 -1.93
C PRO A 159 -30.45 20.15 -1.10
N SER A 160 -31.22 19.20 -1.60
CA SER A 160 -32.15 18.45 -0.76
C SER A 160 -31.25 17.73 0.24
N VAL A 161 -30.93 18.41 1.34
CA VAL A 161 -30.52 17.73 2.55
C VAL A 161 -31.71 16.84 2.84
N PRO A 162 -31.58 15.50 2.77
CA PRO A 162 -32.68 14.63 3.15
C PRO A 162 -33.15 15.11 4.52
N GLU A 163 -34.45 15.37 4.63
CA GLU A 163 -35.05 15.73 5.90
C GLU A 163 -34.65 14.62 6.89
N TYR A 164 -34.02 15.01 8.00
CA TYR A 164 -33.42 14.07 8.94
C TYR A 164 -34.51 13.08 9.39
N ASN A 165 -34.39 11.84 8.92
CA ASN A 165 -35.27 10.75 9.30
C ASN A 165 -34.51 9.83 10.26
N PRO A 166 -34.86 9.80 11.55
CA PRO A 166 -34.17 8.97 12.54
C PRO A 166 -34.21 7.47 12.21
N GLU A 167 -35.21 6.99 11.46
CA GLU A 167 -35.27 5.59 11.02
C GLU A 167 -34.22 5.27 9.95
N GLN A 168 -33.93 6.21 9.05
CA GLN A 168 -32.88 6.06 8.03
C GLN A 168 -31.48 6.20 8.63
N GLU A 169 -31.34 6.89 9.75
CA GLU A 169 -30.05 7.06 10.43
C GLU A 169 -29.52 5.72 10.96
N GLU A 170 -30.39 4.89 11.55
CA GLU A 170 -30.01 3.57 12.05
C GLU A 170 -29.57 2.65 10.90
N GLU A 171 -30.28 2.67 9.77
CA GLU A 171 -29.92 1.90 8.57
C GLU A 171 -28.58 2.37 7.96
N ILE A 172 -28.35 3.68 7.90
CA ILE A 172 -27.08 4.25 7.43
C ILE A 172 -25.94 3.87 8.39
N LYS A 173 -26.17 3.91 9.71
CA LYS A 173 -25.19 3.48 10.72
C LYS A 173 -24.88 2.00 10.61
N ASP A 174 -25.87 1.14 10.42
CA ASP A 174 -25.66 -0.29 10.22
C ASP A 174 -24.89 -0.58 8.93
N LYS A 175 -25.21 0.14 7.86
CA LYS A 175 -24.44 0.06 6.61
C LYS A 175 -23.01 0.54 6.80
N MET A 176 -22.78 1.60 7.55
CA MET A 176 -21.44 2.09 7.87
C MET A 176 -20.66 1.14 8.79
N ARG A 177 -21.31 0.50 9.77
CA ARG A 177 -20.71 -0.55 10.62
C ARG A 177 -20.33 -1.78 9.79
N SER A 178 -21.21 -2.25 8.91
CA SER A 178 -20.93 -3.40 8.02
C SER A 178 -19.79 -3.14 7.04
N LEU A 179 -19.60 -1.87 6.64
CA LEU A 179 -18.48 -1.42 5.81
C LEU A 179 -17.22 -1.06 6.63
N GLY A 180 -17.26 -1.15 7.97
CA GLY A 180 -16.12 -0.89 8.85
C GLY A 180 -15.75 0.59 9.05
N TYR A 181 -16.66 1.51 8.73
CA TYR A 181 -16.47 2.95 8.93
C TYR A 181 -16.86 3.43 10.35
N LEU A 182 -17.69 2.65 11.05
CA LEU A 182 -18.08 2.89 12.44
C LEU A 182 -17.78 1.63 13.27
N ASN A 183 -17.07 1.79 14.38
CA ASN A 183 -16.76 0.75 15.36
C ASN A 183 -17.54 0.99 16.65
#